data_AF-A0A2E5RL08-F1
#
_entry.id   AF-A0A2E5RL08-F1
#
_cell.length_a   1.000
_cell.length_b   1.000
_cell.length_c   1.000
_cell.angle_alpha   90.00
_cell.angle_beta   90.00
_cell.angle_gamma   90.00
#
_symmetry.space_group_name_H-M   'P 1'
#
loop_
_entity.id
_entity.type
_entity.pdbx_description
1 polymer ?
#
loop_
_entity_poly.entity_id
_entity_poly.type
_entity_poly.pdbx_seq_one_letter_code
_entity_poly.pdbx_strand_id
1 'polypeptide(L)'
;MNRISVFLLTVLIVLTSCRKAPKKPSSCDFSNPEEDNFTIVNNDDSPDRPFNVFCKKVDVFGVYIYATENVSDLDLLHTANIMAQYLDNDEDSIVDNPLVLDKMVENQSVMVLFGKENSSKKKAFLRSENELEGSYVFQDLYGDEIHPDWNHNSPFDATLEEVLHLVTHSGFSKVYPTVFGEEKGSEIANAMDKARGGQFNDVPSNYPSGAWYSYDDKTCEYNCQVTEYFYWALTSLLGAQDFPGRYDEIGHEWRANTPALLESMDAEVFNLLKNSEYKLPTVLPDGSYRR
;
A
#
# COMPACT_ATOMS: atom_id res chain seq x y z
N MET A 1 -46.79 18.67 -53.70
CA MET A 1 -46.75 18.65 -52.21
C MET A 1 -45.70 17.64 -51.78
N ASN A 2 -44.43 18.06 -51.67
CA ASN A 2 -43.36 17.22 -51.12
C ASN A 2 -43.12 17.65 -49.66
N ARG A 3 -43.41 16.76 -48.71
CA ARG A 3 -43.12 16.98 -47.30
C ARG A 3 -41.69 16.49 -47.02
N ILE A 4 -40.81 17.45 -46.72
CA ILE A 4 -39.48 17.19 -46.18
C ILE A 4 -39.65 16.89 -44.70
N SER A 5 -39.43 15.63 -44.29
CA SER A 5 -39.32 15.27 -42.87
C SER A 5 -37.90 15.58 -42.41
N VAL A 6 -37.76 16.65 -41.62
CA VAL A 6 -36.54 16.96 -40.87
C VAL A 6 -36.51 16.06 -39.63
N PHE A 7 -35.66 15.03 -39.63
CA PHE A 7 -35.33 14.30 -38.41
C PHE A 7 -34.36 15.15 -37.59
N LEU A 8 -34.84 15.71 -36.48
CA LEU A 8 -33.98 16.36 -35.49
C LEU A 8 -33.22 15.24 -34.75
N LEU A 9 -31.93 15.09 -35.06
CA LEU A 9 -31.03 14.22 -34.31
C LEU A 9 -30.66 14.93 -33.00
N THR A 10 -31.40 14.65 -31.92
CA THR A 10 -31.00 15.04 -30.56
C THR A 10 -29.74 14.28 -30.18
N VAL A 11 -28.59 14.90 -30.38
CA VAL A 11 -27.31 14.45 -29.81
C VAL A 11 -27.42 14.65 -28.30
N LEU A 12 -27.68 13.55 -27.57
CA LEU A 12 -27.61 13.53 -26.13
C LEU A 12 -26.11 13.62 -25.76
N ILE A 13 -25.61 14.83 -25.57
CA ILE A 13 -24.28 15.04 -25.01
C ILE A 13 -24.37 14.60 -23.55
N VAL A 14 -24.01 13.34 -23.28
CA VAL A 14 -23.77 12.86 -21.92
C VAL A 14 -22.52 13.60 -21.45
N LEU A 15 -22.73 14.76 -20.82
CA LEU A 15 -21.71 15.43 -20.04
C LEU A 15 -21.33 14.45 -18.92
N THR A 16 -20.24 13.72 -19.11
CA THR A 16 -19.55 13.00 -18.04
C THR A 16 -18.99 14.06 -17.08
N SER A 17 -19.89 14.62 -16.27
CA SER A 17 -19.53 15.60 -15.25
C SER A 17 -18.42 15.00 -14.39
N CYS A 18 -17.30 15.71 -14.30
CA CYS A 18 -16.20 15.36 -13.44
C CYS A 18 -16.66 15.46 -11.98
N ARG A 19 -17.21 14.37 -11.43
CA ARG A 19 -17.75 14.36 -10.07
C ARG A 19 -16.61 14.39 -9.05
N LYS A 20 -16.64 15.42 -8.19
CA LYS A 20 -15.90 15.49 -6.92
C LYS A 20 -16.49 14.53 -5.88
N ALA A 21 -15.79 14.34 -4.78
CA ALA A 21 -16.28 13.62 -3.60
C ALA A 21 -17.60 14.24 -3.08
N PRO A 22 -18.51 13.40 -2.54
CA PRO A 22 -19.81 13.86 -2.05
C PRO A 22 -19.65 14.81 -0.85
N LYS A 23 -20.68 15.62 -0.60
CA LYS A 23 -20.68 16.59 0.53
C LYS A 23 -20.93 15.95 1.90
N LYS A 24 -21.44 14.72 1.90
CA LYS A 24 -21.73 13.93 3.10
C LYS A 24 -21.10 12.56 2.91
N PRO A 25 -20.67 11.89 4.00
CA PRO A 25 -20.17 10.54 3.94
C PRO A 25 -21.12 9.59 3.21
N SER A 26 -20.54 8.64 2.48
CA SER A 26 -21.30 7.52 1.91
C SER A 26 -21.76 6.61 3.05
N SER A 27 -22.80 5.81 2.83
CA SER A 27 -23.28 4.81 3.79
C SER A 27 -23.36 3.46 3.10
N CYS A 28 -23.05 2.39 3.83
CA CYS A 28 -23.16 1.02 3.36
C CYS A 28 -23.46 0.10 4.54
N ASP A 29 -24.04 -1.05 4.24
CA ASP A 29 -24.21 -2.11 5.23
C ASP A 29 -22.89 -2.89 5.37
N PHE A 30 -22.58 -3.32 6.59
CA PHE A 30 -21.46 -4.19 6.91
C PHE A 30 -21.83 -5.07 8.10
N SER A 31 -21.02 -6.10 8.32
CA SER A 31 -21.12 -7.03 9.43
C SER A 31 -19.79 -7.10 10.17
N ASN A 32 -19.85 -7.23 11.48
CA ASN A 32 -18.68 -7.51 12.31
C ASN A 32 -18.73 -8.99 12.72
N PRO A 33 -17.76 -9.82 12.30
CA PRO A 33 -17.64 -11.17 12.83
C PRO A 33 -17.27 -11.12 14.32
N GLU A 34 -17.81 -12.05 15.12
CA GLU A 34 -17.55 -12.07 16.58
C GLU A 34 -16.10 -12.42 16.94
N GLU A 35 -15.35 -13.01 16.00
CA GLU A 35 -14.02 -13.58 16.22
C GLU A 35 -12.86 -12.68 15.77
N ASP A 36 -13.12 -11.47 15.26
CA ASP A 36 -12.06 -10.54 14.81
C ASP A 36 -11.69 -9.53 15.90
N ASN A 37 -10.41 -9.19 15.99
CA ASN A 37 -9.88 -8.23 16.97
C ASN A 37 -10.19 -6.77 16.59
N PHE A 38 -10.61 -6.54 15.34
CA PHE A 38 -10.97 -5.23 14.82
C PHE A 38 -12.47 -5.11 14.58
N THR A 39 -12.98 -3.89 14.70
CA THR A 39 -14.40 -3.58 14.49
C THR A 39 -14.55 -2.57 13.37
N ILE A 40 -15.34 -2.94 12.36
CA ILE A 40 -15.79 -2.04 11.31
C ILE A 40 -16.85 -1.09 11.89
N VAL A 41 -16.67 0.20 11.64
CA VAL A 41 -17.62 1.26 12.02
C VAL A 41 -17.98 2.13 10.81
N ASN A 42 -19.09 2.86 10.91
CA ASN A 42 -19.47 3.85 9.89
C ASN A 42 -18.43 4.98 9.80
N ASN A 43 -18.25 5.54 8.61
CA ASN A 43 -17.44 6.75 8.38
C ASN A 43 -18.27 8.05 8.54
N ASP A 44 -19.20 8.10 9.49
CA ASP A 44 -20.10 9.25 9.68
C ASP A 44 -19.37 10.51 10.16
N ASP A 45 -18.21 10.33 10.76
CA ASP A 45 -17.27 11.34 11.26
C ASP A 45 -16.11 11.60 10.28
N SER A 46 -16.34 11.37 8.98
CA SER A 46 -15.36 11.59 7.91
C SER A 46 -14.59 12.90 8.11
N PRO A 47 -13.24 12.86 8.12
CA PRO A 47 -12.43 14.00 8.51
C PRO A 47 -12.57 15.18 7.55
N ASP A 48 -12.61 14.87 6.25
CA ASP A 48 -12.69 15.86 5.19
C ASP A 48 -13.54 15.37 4.03
N ARG A 49 -13.90 16.30 3.13
CA ARG A 49 -14.75 15.99 1.99
C ARG A 49 -14.22 14.86 1.10
N PRO A 50 -12.92 14.73 0.81
CA PRO A 50 -12.42 13.62 -0.01
C PRO A 50 -12.77 12.25 0.59
N PHE A 51 -12.71 12.12 1.91
CA PHE A 51 -13.02 10.88 2.64
C PHE A 51 -14.52 10.53 2.63
N ASN A 52 -15.41 11.44 2.24
CA ASN A 52 -16.84 11.15 2.14
C ASN A 52 -17.17 10.08 1.06
N VAL A 53 -16.21 9.70 0.22
CA VAL A 53 -16.38 8.57 -0.72
C VAL A 53 -16.43 7.21 -0.01
N PHE A 54 -15.82 7.10 1.16
CA PHE A 54 -15.79 5.90 2.00
C PHE A 54 -17.03 5.85 2.90
N CYS A 55 -17.51 4.63 3.16
CA CYS A 55 -18.71 4.42 3.98
C CYS A 55 -18.42 3.73 5.32
N LYS A 56 -17.29 3.02 5.42
CA LYS A 56 -16.88 2.28 6.60
C LYS A 56 -15.38 2.42 6.83
N LYS A 57 -14.95 2.20 8.07
CA LYS A 57 -13.54 2.27 8.47
C LYS A 57 -13.22 1.32 9.62
N VAL A 58 -11.94 1.03 9.79
CA VAL A 58 -11.35 0.29 10.93
C VAL A 58 -10.21 1.13 11.51
N ASP A 59 -10.03 1.06 12.83
CA ASP A 59 -8.95 1.70 13.58
C ASP A 59 -7.91 0.64 13.97
N VAL A 60 -6.66 0.82 13.53
CA VAL A 60 -5.52 -0.04 13.90
C VAL A 60 -4.49 0.81 14.64
N PHE A 61 -4.54 0.75 15.97
CA PHE A 61 -3.64 1.53 16.86
C PHE A 61 -3.62 3.04 16.59
N GLY A 62 -4.70 3.62 16.06
CA GLY A 62 -4.80 5.04 15.67
C GLY A 62 -4.57 5.31 14.18
N VAL A 63 -4.14 4.32 13.40
CA VAL A 63 -4.01 4.40 11.94
C VAL A 63 -5.30 3.85 11.32
N TYR A 64 -6.00 4.69 10.56
CA TYR A 64 -7.30 4.32 10.00
C TYR A 64 -7.21 3.68 8.61
N ILE A 65 -8.04 2.67 8.41
CA ILE A 65 -8.26 2.02 7.10
C ILE A 65 -9.69 2.35 6.66
N TYR A 66 -9.84 3.14 5.60
CA TYR A 66 -11.13 3.54 5.05
C TYR A 66 -11.49 2.69 3.84
N ALA A 67 -12.75 2.29 3.71
CA ALA A 67 -13.19 1.47 2.58
C ALA A 67 -14.49 1.97 1.92
N THR A 68 -14.54 1.79 0.61
CA THR A 68 -15.77 1.98 -0.18
C THR A 68 -16.69 0.76 -0.09
N GLU A 69 -17.94 0.93 -0.51
CA GLU A 69 -18.98 -0.10 -0.46
C GLU A 69 -18.68 -1.38 -1.25
N ASN A 70 -17.72 -1.34 -2.18
CA ASN A 70 -17.35 -2.47 -3.03
C ASN A 70 -16.13 -3.25 -2.51
N VAL A 71 -15.62 -2.90 -1.33
CA VAL A 71 -14.59 -3.67 -0.63
C VAL A 71 -15.33 -4.54 0.38
N SER A 72 -15.06 -5.85 0.40
CA SER A 72 -15.77 -6.74 1.33
C SER A 72 -15.38 -6.44 2.79
N ASP A 73 -16.20 -6.89 3.74
CA ASP A 73 -15.87 -6.76 5.16
C ASP A 73 -14.64 -7.60 5.51
N LEU A 74 -14.51 -8.78 4.89
CA LEU A 74 -13.37 -9.67 5.05
C LEU A 74 -12.07 -9.02 4.57
N ASP A 75 -12.06 -8.40 3.39
CA ASP A 75 -10.86 -7.75 2.84
C ASP A 75 -10.39 -6.57 3.72
N LEU A 76 -11.36 -5.79 4.24
CA LEU A 76 -11.08 -4.68 5.14
C LEU A 76 -10.46 -5.18 6.45
N LEU A 77 -11.03 -6.23 7.06
CA LEU A 77 -10.50 -6.80 8.29
C LEU A 77 -9.16 -7.50 8.06
N HIS A 78 -8.98 -8.22 6.95
CA HIS A 78 -7.71 -8.81 6.55
C HIS A 78 -6.60 -7.75 6.48
N THR A 79 -6.87 -6.63 5.81
CA THR A 79 -5.93 -5.49 5.74
C THR A 79 -5.61 -4.92 7.12
N ALA A 80 -6.60 -4.85 8.02
CA ALA A 80 -6.40 -4.40 9.40
C ALA A 80 -5.50 -5.34 10.21
N ASN A 81 -5.71 -6.64 10.10
CA ASN A 81 -4.88 -7.65 10.75
C ASN A 81 -3.44 -7.64 10.20
N ILE A 82 -3.25 -7.49 8.89
CA ILE A 82 -1.92 -7.37 8.27
C ILE A 82 -1.19 -6.11 8.77
N MET A 83 -1.89 -4.97 8.87
CA MET A 83 -1.31 -3.74 9.44
C MET A 83 -0.91 -3.94 10.90
N ALA A 84 -1.75 -4.60 11.68
CA ALA A 84 -1.44 -4.89 13.07
C ALA A 84 -0.19 -5.78 13.19
N GLN A 85 -0.08 -6.85 12.40
CA GLN A 85 1.09 -7.75 12.38
C GLN A 85 2.38 -7.11 11.87
N TYR A 86 2.29 -6.05 11.07
CA TYR A 86 3.47 -5.25 10.70
C TYR A 86 3.91 -4.29 11.81
N LEU A 87 2.99 -3.84 12.67
CA LEU A 87 3.26 -2.90 13.77
C LEU A 87 3.57 -3.60 15.11
N ASP A 88 3.00 -4.78 15.32
CA ASP A 88 3.08 -5.66 16.49
C ASP A 88 3.21 -7.10 15.97
N ASN A 89 4.44 -7.51 15.67
CA ASN A 89 4.76 -8.74 14.95
C ASN A 89 4.78 -9.99 15.84
N ASP A 90 4.90 -9.82 17.16
CA ASP A 90 4.74 -10.90 18.13
C ASP A 90 3.31 -11.04 18.69
N GLU A 91 2.43 -10.12 18.28
CA GLU A 91 0.99 -10.10 18.52
C GLU A 91 0.61 -10.03 20.01
N ASP A 92 1.45 -9.41 20.82
CA ASP A 92 1.24 -9.29 22.26
C ASP A 92 0.35 -8.10 22.66
N SER A 93 -0.15 -7.34 21.68
CA SER A 93 -0.91 -6.08 21.80
C SER A 93 -0.08 -4.85 22.17
N ILE A 94 1.24 -4.94 22.06
CA ILE A 94 2.16 -3.83 22.27
C ILE A 94 2.94 -3.64 20.97
N VAL A 95 2.76 -2.48 20.34
CA VAL A 95 3.50 -2.12 19.13
C VAL A 95 5.01 -2.22 19.36
N ASP A 96 5.68 -2.94 18.46
CA ASP A 96 7.10 -3.28 18.51
C ASP A 96 8.01 -2.04 18.43
N ASN A 97 7.61 -1.09 17.59
CA ASN A 97 8.29 0.20 17.42
C ASN A 97 7.32 1.37 17.65
N PRO A 98 7.12 1.80 18.91
CA PRO A 98 6.18 2.88 19.22
C PRO A 98 6.51 4.21 18.52
N LEU A 99 7.79 4.49 18.25
CA LEU A 99 8.20 5.71 17.54
C LEU A 99 7.66 5.73 16.10
N VAL A 100 7.63 4.56 15.45
CA VAL A 100 7.09 4.40 14.09
C VAL A 100 5.59 4.63 14.09
N LEU A 101 4.85 4.03 15.03
CA LEU A 101 3.41 4.28 15.17
C LEU A 101 3.11 5.74 15.48
N ASP A 102 3.78 6.33 16.47
CA ASP A 102 3.59 7.74 16.84
C ASP A 102 3.79 8.66 15.64
N LYS A 103 4.81 8.37 14.81
CA LYS A 103 5.09 9.14 13.60
C LYS A 103 4.02 8.94 12.53
N MET A 104 3.48 7.74 12.36
CA MET A 104 2.36 7.50 11.45
C MET A 104 1.10 8.28 11.88
N VAL A 105 0.78 8.26 13.18
CA VAL A 105 -0.35 9.04 13.74
C VAL A 105 -0.11 10.54 13.55
N GLU A 106 1.10 11.05 13.80
CA GLU A 106 1.47 12.45 13.57
C GLU A 106 1.31 12.86 12.09
N ASN A 107 1.67 11.96 11.16
CA ASN A 107 1.55 12.17 9.72
C ASN A 107 0.13 11.93 9.17
N GLN A 108 -0.83 11.62 10.06
CA GLN A 108 -2.19 11.22 9.70
C GLN A 108 -2.20 10.14 8.61
N SER A 109 -1.35 9.12 8.78
CA SER A 109 -1.26 7.99 7.85
C SER A 109 -2.60 7.27 7.76
N VAL A 110 -3.03 6.93 6.54
CA VAL A 110 -4.27 6.19 6.32
C VAL A 110 -4.14 5.21 5.15
N MET A 111 -4.79 4.05 5.26
CA MET A 111 -5.05 3.20 4.09
C MET A 111 -6.42 3.56 3.50
N VAL A 112 -6.51 3.58 2.17
CA VAL A 112 -7.75 3.87 1.46
C VAL A 112 -8.09 2.78 0.44
N LEU A 113 -9.12 1.99 0.74
CA LEU A 113 -9.48 0.81 -0.04
C LEU A 113 -10.61 1.12 -1.01
N PHE A 114 -10.37 0.78 -2.28
CA PHE A 114 -11.35 0.85 -3.36
C PHE A 114 -11.62 -0.54 -3.90
N GLY A 115 -12.82 -0.81 -4.44
CA GLY A 115 -13.09 -2.14 -4.99
C GLY A 115 -12.25 -2.53 -6.24
N LYS A 116 -11.56 -1.56 -6.87
CA LYS A 116 -10.65 -1.75 -8.02
C LYS A 116 -9.93 -0.44 -8.35
N GLU A 117 -8.80 -0.54 -9.04
CA GLU A 117 -7.96 0.59 -9.46
C GLU A 117 -8.75 1.68 -10.22
N ASN A 118 -9.54 1.31 -11.23
CA ASN A 118 -10.22 2.28 -12.09
C ASN A 118 -11.56 2.84 -11.53
N SER A 119 -11.82 2.62 -10.24
CA SER A 119 -13.06 3.00 -9.55
C SER A 119 -13.43 4.49 -9.70
N SER A 120 -14.72 4.75 -9.86
CA SER A 120 -15.25 6.13 -9.87
C SER A 120 -15.08 6.83 -8.51
N LYS A 121 -15.04 6.07 -7.40
CA LYS A 121 -14.82 6.60 -6.05
C LYS A 121 -13.37 7.04 -5.85
N LYS A 122 -12.38 6.26 -6.32
CA LYS A 122 -10.96 6.67 -6.35
C LYS A 122 -10.79 7.98 -7.13
N LYS A 123 -11.36 8.03 -8.34
CA LYS A 123 -11.31 9.26 -9.16
C LYS A 123 -11.96 10.46 -8.46
N ALA A 124 -13.05 10.26 -7.71
CA ALA A 124 -13.69 11.33 -6.96
C ALA A 124 -12.87 11.77 -5.73
N PHE A 125 -12.23 10.82 -5.03
CA PHE A 125 -11.29 11.04 -3.94
C PHE A 125 -10.13 11.92 -4.41
N LEU A 126 -9.34 11.45 -5.39
CA LEU A 126 -8.16 12.15 -5.91
C LEU A 126 -8.50 13.54 -6.49
N ARG A 127 -9.65 13.69 -7.16
CA ARG A 127 -10.10 15.00 -7.67
C ARG A 127 -10.49 16.01 -6.58
N SER A 128 -10.64 15.55 -5.36
CA SER A 128 -10.97 16.38 -4.20
C SER A 128 -9.80 16.47 -3.24
N GLU A 129 -8.70 15.75 -3.48
CA GLU A 129 -7.52 15.69 -2.61
C GLU A 129 -6.91 17.06 -2.34
N ASN A 130 -7.00 17.99 -3.29
CA ASN A 130 -6.58 19.38 -3.09
C ASN A 130 -7.40 20.14 -2.03
N GLU A 131 -8.50 19.55 -1.53
CA GLU A 131 -9.29 20.03 -0.39
C GLU A 131 -8.78 19.44 0.94
N LEU A 132 -7.81 18.51 0.93
CA LEU A 132 -7.02 18.13 2.10
C LEU A 132 -6.01 19.25 2.33
N GLU A 133 -5.93 19.81 3.54
CA GLU A 133 -4.95 20.85 3.90
C GLU A 133 -3.52 20.27 4.05
N GLY A 134 -3.13 19.34 3.17
CA GLY A 134 -1.79 18.75 3.08
C GLY A 134 -1.41 17.81 4.24
N SER A 135 -2.37 17.36 5.04
CA SER A 135 -2.06 16.72 6.32
C SER A 135 -2.09 15.19 6.30
N TYR A 136 -2.70 14.56 5.28
CA TYR A 136 -2.81 13.10 5.20
C TYR A 136 -1.76 12.50 4.27
N VAL A 137 -1.10 11.45 4.75
CA VAL A 137 -0.33 10.52 3.92
C VAL A 137 -1.18 9.28 3.71
N PHE A 138 -1.49 8.93 2.46
CA PHE A 138 -2.32 7.77 2.18
C PHE A 138 -1.66 6.80 1.21
N GLN A 139 -2.01 5.52 1.36
CA GLN A 139 -1.72 4.45 0.41
C GLN A 139 -3.04 3.82 -0.01
N ASP A 140 -3.25 3.63 -1.31
CA ASP A 140 -4.42 2.94 -1.82
C ASP A 140 -4.20 1.45 -2.05
N LEU A 141 -5.28 0.69 -1.97
CA LEU A 141 -5.28 -0.77 -2.15
C LEU A 141 -6.62 -1.18 -2.76
N TYR A 142 -6.62 -2.23 -3.57
CA TYR A 142 -7.80 -2.64 -4.31
C TYR A 142 -8.35 -3.99 -3.89
N GLY A 143 -9.67 -4.07 -3.71
CA GLY A 143 -10.36 -5.28 -3.26
C GLY A 143 -10.19 -6.49 -4.19
N ASP A 144 -9.91 -6.29 -5.48
CA ASP A 144 -9.62 -7.37 -6.43
C ASP A 144 -8.20 -7.95 -6.33
N GLU A 145 -7.34 -7.35 -5.50
CA GLU A 145 -5.95 -7.76 -5.24
C GLU A 145 -5.72 -8.19 -3.78
N ILE A 146 -6.78 -8.11 -2.95
CA ILE A 146 -6.76 -8.59 -1.56
C ILE A 146 -7.15 -10.07 -1.55
N HIS A 147 -6.29 -10.89 -0.96
CA HIS A 147 -6.47 -12.34 -0.93
C HIS A 147 -6.33 -12.88 0.50
N PRO A 148 -7.39 -12.85 1.32
CA PRO A 148 -7.32 -13.27 2.73
C PRO A 148 -6.93 -14.73 2.96
N ASP A 149 -7.25 -15.61 2.00
CA ASP A 149 -6.89 -17.03 2.02
C ASP A 149 -5.57 -17.31 1.28
N TRP A 150 -4.72 -16.29 1.14
CA TRP A 150 -3.51 -16.39 0.32
C TRP A 150 -2.60 -17.51 0.79
N ASN A 151 -2.14 -18.26 -0.19
CA ASN A 151 -1.04 -19.20 -0.06
C ASN A 151 -0.22 -19.18 -1.34
N HIS A 152 0.88 -19.92 -1.35
CA HIS A 152 1.82 -19.99 -2.47
C HIS A 152 1.26 -20.57 -3.80
N ASN A 153 -0.05 -20.88 -3.88
CA ASN A 153 -0.74 -21.31 -5.10
C ASN A 153 -1.85 -20.34 -5.55
N SER A 154 -2.05 -19.22 -4.86
CA SER A 154 -3.00 -18.15 -5.23
C SER A 154 -2.27 -16.92 -5.76
N PRO A 155 -2.95 -16.02 -6.49
CA PRO A 155 -2.38 -14.71 -6.85
C PRO A 155 -1.85 -14.01 -5.60
N PHE A 156 -0.75 -13.26 -5.73
CA PHE A 156 -0.08 -12.61 -4.61
C PHE A 156 -1.02 -11.64 -3.86
N ASP A 157 -1.06 -11.72 -2.53
CA ASP A 157 -1.86 -10.83 -1.71
C ASP A 157 -1.22 -9.44 -1.59
N ALA A 158 -1.82 -8.44 -2.25
CA ALA A 158 -1.29 -7.10 -2.28
C ALA A 158 -1.30 -6.40 -0.91
N THR A 159 -2.01 -6.92 0.10
CA THR A 159 -1.93 -6.36 1.46
C THR A 159 -0.51 -6.40 2.04
N LEU A 160 0.28 -7.42 1.68
CA LEU A 160 1.66 -7.55 2.14
C LEU A 160 2.56 -6.44 1.59
N GLU A 161 2.21 -5.87 0.45
CA GLU A 161 2.93 -4.78 -0.22
C GLU A 161 2.39 -3.43 0.24
N GLU A 162 1.12 -3.15 0.01
CA GLU A 162 0.58 -1.80 0.16
C GLU A 162 0.52 -1.35 1.62
N VAL A 163 0.23 -2.27 2.54
CA VAL A 163 0.28 -1.93 3.98
C VAL A 163 1.72 -1.65 4.39
N LEU A 164 2.69 -2.41 3.87
CA LEU A 164 4.10 -2.21 4.16
C LEU A 164 4.63 -0.90 3.58
N HIS A 165 4.17 -0.51 2.39
CA HIS A 165 4.46 0.79 1.78
C HIS A 165 4.04 1.92 2.71
N LEU A 166 2.82 1.90 3.26
CA LEU A 166 2.37 2.94 4.19
C LEU A 166 3.22 2.99 5.47
N VAL A 167 3.45 1.84 6.11
CA VAL A 167 4.25 1.74 7.35
C VAL A 167 5.69 2.23 7.12
N THR A 168 6.26 1.93 5.96
CA THR A 168 7.62 2.33 5.61
C THR A 168 7.71 3.81 5.25
N HIS A 169 6.91 4.25 4.29
CA HIS A 169 6.92 5.61 3.76
C HIS A 169 6.54 6.64 4.83
N SER A 170 5.50 6.35 5.60
CA SER A 170 4.95 7.30 6.59
C SER A 170 5.51 7.12 7.99
N GLY A 171 6.03 5.93 8.32
CA GLY A 171 6.61 5.60 9.62
C GLY A 171 8.14 5.56 9.58
N PHE A 172 8.71 4.41 9.20
CA PHE A 172 10.15 4.16 9.28
C PHE A 172 11.02 5.22 8.62
N SER A 173 10.65 5.67 7.41
CA SER A 173 11.42 6.68 6.67
C SER A 173 11.49 8.03 7.39
N LYS A 174 10.48 8.34 8.20
CA LYS A 174 10.33 9.60 8.92
C LYS A 174 10.93 9.55 10.31
N VAL A 175 10.94 8.38 10.96
CA VAL A 175 11.62 8.16 12.25
C VAL A 175 13.12 8.03 12.08
N TYR A 176 13.57 7.31 11.06
CA TYR A 176 14.98 7.00 10.82
C TYR A 176 15.45 7.53 9.45
N PRO A 177 15.46 8.86 9.21
CA PRO A 177 15.70 9.44 7.89
C PRO A 177 17.11 9.14 7.34
N THR A 178 18.11 8.89 8.19
CA THR A 178 19.45 8.51 7.75
C THR A 178 19.58 7.04 7.38
N VAL A 179 18.60 6.21 7.77
CA VAL A 179 18.66 4.75 7.63
C VAL A 179 17.62 4.29 6.60
N PHE A 180 16.34 4.57 6.85
CA PHE A 180 15.21 4.19 5.99
C PHE A 180 14.63 5.38 5.20
N GLY A 181 15.28 6.54 5.25
CA GLY A 181 14.82 7.71 4.51
C GLY A 181 14.84 7.47 3.00
N GLU A 182 13.88 8.06 2.31
CA GLU A 182 13.67 7.89 0.86
C GLU A 182 14.48 8.91 0.02
N GLU A 183 15.51 9.47 0.65
CA GLU A 183 16.40 10.47 0.09
C GLU A 183 17.79 9.88 -0.12
N LYS A 184 18.51 10.45 -1.10
CA LYS A 184 19.87 10.03 -1.40
C LYS A 184 20.77 10.12 -0.17
N GLY A 185 21.57 9.08 0.05
CA GLY A 185 22.54 9.03 1.13
C GLY A 185 22.04 8.33 2.39
N SER A 186 20.75 8.00 2.50
CA SER A 186 20.29 7.06 3.53
C SER A 186 20.87 5.66 3.29
N GLU A 187 20.96 4.84 4.34
CA GLU A 187 21.50 3.49 4.21
C GLU A 187 20.70 2.63 3.23
N ILE A 188 19.36 2.66 3.30
CA ILE A 188 18.49 1.92 2.38
C ILE A 188 18.66 2.39 0.92
N ALA A 189 18.77 3.70 0.70
CA ALA A 189 18.89 4.25 -0.65
C ALA A 189 20.26 3.96 -1.27
N ASN A 190 21.32 3.93 -0.44
CA ASN A 190 22.65 3.52 -0.89
C ASN A 190 22.71 2.03 -1.26
N ALA A 191 21.99 1.17 -0.52
CA ALA A 191 21.85 -0.26 -0.86
C ALA A 191 21.07 -0.43 -2.18
N MET A 192 19.95 0.28 -2.34
CA MET A 192 19.17 0.31 -3.58
C MET A 192 20.01 0.78 -4.78
N ASP A 193 20.81 1.85 -4.64
CA ASP A 193 21.67 2.36 -5.72
C ASP A 193 22.68 1.29 -6.18
N LYS A 194 23.18 0.45 -5.26
CA LYS A 194 24.01 -0.71 -5.62
C LYS A 194 23.20 -1.77 -6.36
N ALA A 195 22.00 -2.07 -5.88
CA ALA A 195 21.09 -3.05 -6.48
C ALA A 195 20.70 -2.73 -7.93
N ARG A 196 20.58 -1.44 -8.24
CA ARG A 196 20.29 -0.92 -9.58
C ARG A 196 21.55 -0.71 -10.43
N GLY A 197 22.75 -0.93 -9.87
CA GLY A 197 24.02 -0.70 -10.55
C GLY A 197 24.38 0.77 -10.78
N GLY A 198 23.74 1.68 -10.05
CA GLY A 198 23.92 3.13 -10.14
C GLY A 198 22.80 3.92 -9.48
N GLN A 199 22.99 5.24 -9.37
CA GLN A 199 22.00 6.16 -8.83
C GLN A 199 21.18 6.79 -9.96
N PHE A 200 19.87 6.53 -9.96
CA PHE A 200 18.93 7.04 -10.95
C PHE A 200 17.77 7.75 -10.26
N ASN A 201 17.56 9.03 -10.57
CA ASN A 201 16.43 9.79 -10.00
C ASN A 201 15.08 9.22 -10.47
N ASP A 202 14.98 8.98 -11.77
CA ASP A 202 13.79 8.44 -12.43
C ASP A 202 14.11 7.04 -12.97
N VAL A 203 13.09 6.23 -13.19
CA VAL A 203 13.28 4.88 -13.75
C VAL A 203 13.93 4.94 -15.14
N PRO A 204 15.20 4.51 -15.32
CA PRO A 204 15.94 4.65 -16.56
C PRO A 204 15.35 3.77 -17.67
N SER A 205 15.67 4.08 -18.93
CA SER A 205 15.25 3.22 -20.06
C SER A 205 15.86 1.82 -20.00
N ASN A 206 17.05 1.69 -19.42
CA ASN A 206 17.71 0.41 -19.19
C ASN A 206 18.57 0.49 -17.92
N TYR A 207 18.51 -0.55 -17.10
CA TYR A 207 19.46 -0.75 -16.02
C TYR A 207 20.73 -1.47 -16.53
N PRO A 208 21.88 -1.29 -15.84
CA PRO A 208 23.07 -2.13 -16.06
C PRO A 208 22.74 -3.63 -15.95
N SER A 209 23.37 -4.48 -16.76
CA SER A 209 23.07 -5.92 -16.82
C SER A 209 23.27 -6.67 -15.49
N GLY A 210 24.13 -6.13 -14.61
CA GLY A 210 24.40 -6.67 -13.29
C GLY A 210 23.39 -6.24 -12.21
N ALA A 211 22.42 -5.40 -12.54
CA ALA A 211 21.37 -5.01 -11.60
C ALA A 211 20.50 -6.22 -11.21
N TRP A 212 20.12 -6.27 -9.93
CA TRP A 212 19.14 -7.23 -9.40
C TRP A 212 17.85 -6.57 -8.93
N TYR A 213 17.83 -5.23 -8.91
CA TYR A 213 16.63 -4.42 -8.81
C TYR A 213 16.52 -3.56 -10.09
N SER A 214 15.41 -3.68 -10.80
CA SER A 214 15.19 -3.11 -12.13
C SER A 214 13.72 -2.73 -12.32
N TYR A 215 13.19 -1.98 -11.35
CA TYR A 215 11.81 -1.49 -11.31
C TYR A 215 11.40 -0.84 -12.64
N ASP A 216 10.18 -1.10 -13.11
CA ASP A 216 9.78 -0.71 -14.46
C ASP A 216 8.70 0.39 -14.55
N ASP A 217 8.04 0.74 -13.44
CA ASP A 217 7.02 1.79 -13.40
C ASP A 217 7.63 3.19 -13.60
N LYS A 218 7.38 3.75 -14.79
CA LYS A 218 7.87 5.07 -15.21
C LYS A 218 7.25 6.25 -14.47
N THR A 219 6.23 6.04 -13.66
CA THR A 219 5.60 7.07 -12.84
C THR A 219 6.33 7.30 -11.51
N CYS A 220 7.22 6.37 -11.14
CA CYS A 220 7.93 6.37 -9.88
C CYS A 220 9.23 7.19 -9.94
N GLU A 221 9.41 8.08 -8.96
CA GLU A 221 10.65 8.85 -8.74
C GLU A 221 11.57 8.15 -7.72
N TYR A 222 12.66 8.79 -7.30
CA TYR A 222 13.70 8.17 -6.47
C TYR A 222 13.15 7.64 -5.14
N ASN A 223 12.30 8.44 -4.50
CA ASN A 223 11.72 8.11 -3.20
C ASN A 223 10.83 6.87 -3.28
N CYS A 224 9.94 6.81 -4.27
CA CYS A 224 9.06 5.67 -4.50
C CYS A 224 9.89 4.39 -4.77
N GLN A 225 10.97 4.48 -5.55
CA GLN A 225 11.86 3.32 -5.79
C GLN A 225 12.55 2.84 -4.50
N VAL A 226 12.85 3.72 -3.54
CA VAL A 226 13.40 3.32 -2.24
C VAL A 226 12.36 2.52 -1.44
N THR A 227 11.11 2.99 -1.41
CA THR A 227 9.99 2.32 -0.73
C THR A 227 9.75 0.92 -1.32
N GLU A 228 9.72 0.83 -2.64
CA GLU A 228 9.60 -0.41 -3.41
C GLU A 228 10.75 -1.38 -3.13
N TYR A 229 11.99 -0.89 -3.16
CA TYR A 229 13.16 -1.70 -2.82
C TYR A 229 13.09 -2.26 -1.40
N PHE A 230 12.63 -1.45 -0.44
CA PHE A 230 12.41 -1.90 0.94
C PHE A 230 11.36 -3.02 1.00
N TYR A 231 10.22 -2.85 0.31
CA TYR A 231 9.18 -3.88 0.20
C TYR A 231 9.74 -5.18 -0.37
N TRP A 232 10.40 -5.12 -1.53
CA TRP A 232 10.97 -6.29 -2.20
C TRP A 232 11.95 -7.02 -1.29
N ALA A 233 12.83 -6.28 -0.61
CA ALA A 233 13.81 -6.85 0.28
C ALA A 233 13.19 -7.48 1.54
N LEU A 234 12.30 -6.77 2.24
CA LEU A 234 11.71 -7.30 3.47
C LEU A 234 10.79 -8.49 3.21
N THR A 235 9.93 -8.43 2.20
CA THR A 235 9.04 -9.56 1.88
C THR A 235 9.81 -10.77 1.36
N SER A 236 10.94 -10.58 0.67
CA SER A 236 11.84 -11.68 0.32
C SER A 236 12.53 -12.28 1.54
N LEU A 237 12.96 -11.45 2.51
CA LEU A 237 13.55 -11.90 3.78
C LEU A 237 12.55 -12.72 4.62
N LEU A 238 11.29 -12.31 4.63
CA LEU A 238 10.21 -12.98 5.36
C LEU A 238 9.65 -14.21 4.62
N GLY A 239 10.09 -14.46 3.38
CA GLY A 239 9.71 -15.61 2.58
C GLY A 239 8.43 -15.45 1.77
N ALA A 240 7.81 -14.27 1.75
CA ALA A 240 6.58 -14.01 0.98
C ALA A 240 6.78 -14.21 -0.53
N GLN A 241 8.01 -13.98 -1.01
CA GLN A 241 8.38 -14.08 -2.42
C GLN A 241 8.99 -15.46 -2.78
N ASP A 242 9.12 -16.38 -1.80
CA ASP A 242 9.81 -17.67 -1.93
C ASP A 242 8.83 -18.81 -2.24
N PHE A 243 8.30 -18.82 -3.46
CA PHE A 243 7.44 -19.90 -3.94
C PHE A 243 7.59 -20.22 -5.43
N PRO A 244 7.24 -21.46 -5.86
CA PRO A 244 7.38 -21.87 -7.26
C PRO A 244 6.62 -20.95 -8.22
N GLY A 245 7.31 -20.51 -9.28
CA GLY A 245 6.74 -19.60 -10.30
C GLY A 245 6.93 -18.12 -9.97
N ARG A 246 7.12 -17.74 -8.70
CA ARG A 246 7.24 -16.32 -8.32
C ARG A 246 8.42 -15.63 -8.99
N TYR A 247 9.59 -16.28 -9.04
CA TYR A 247 10.75 -15.71 -9.73
C TYR A 247 10.50 -15.49 -11.23
N ASP A 248 9.70 -16.33 -11.89
CA ASP A 248 9.37 -16.13 -13.30
C ASP A 248 8.45 -14.91 -13.49
N GLU A 249 7.60 -14.62 -12.50
CA GLU A 249 6.74 -13.44 -12.48
C GLU A 249 7.54 -12.15 -12.24
N ILE A 250 8.37 -12.11 -11.19
CA ILE A 250 8.99 -10.85 -10.71
C ILE A 250 10.47 -10.70 -11.08
N GLY A 251 11.14 -11.76 -11.53
CA GLY A 251 12.61 -11.79 -11.70
C GLY A 251 13.18 -10.82 -12.73
N HIS A 252 12.31 -10.24 -13.57
CA HIS A 252 12.67 -9.16 -14.47
C HIS A 252 12.88 -7.83 -13.75
N GLU A 253 12.18 -7.60 -12.64
CA GLU A 253 12.35 -6.45 -11.74
C GLU A 253 13.20 -6.76 -10.52
N TRP A 254 12.98 -7.90 -9.86
CA TRP A 254 13.60 -8.26 -8.58
C TRP A 254 14.15 -9.69 -8.58
N ARG A 255 15.48 -9.84 -8.51
CA ARG A 255 16.13 -11.15 -8.60
C ARG A 255 16.40 -11.82 -7.24
N ALA A 256 16.30 -11.09 -6.14
CA ALA A 256 16.64 -11.59 -4.81
C ALA A 256 15.39 -12.06 -4.02
N ASN A 257 14.54 -12.88 -4.64
CA ASN A 257 13.18 -13.21 -4.17
C ASN A 257 13.11 -14.21 -3.00
N THR A 258 14.23 -14.67 -2.45
CA THR A 258 14.25 -15.61 -1.31
C THR A 258 15.20 -15.11 -0.24
N PRO A 259 15.06 -15.56 1.03
CA PRO A 259 15.97 -15.13 2.09
C PRO A 259 17.45 -15.43 1.76
N ALA A 260 17.71 -16.59 1.16
CA ALA A 260 19.06 -17.01 0.78
C ALA A 260 19.62 -16.21 -0.41
N LEU A 261 18.78 -15.87 -1.40
CA LEU A 261 19.21 -15.00 -2.50
C LEU A 261 19.46 -13.58 -2.01
N LEU A 262 18.61 -13.05 -1.12
CA LEU A 262 18.81 -11.73 -0.52
C LEU A 262 20.14 -11.67 0.26
N GLU A 263 20.40 -12.64 1.14
CA GLU A 263 21.64 -12.69 1.92
C GLU A 263 22.90 -12.75 1.03
N SER A 264 22.85 -13.50 -0.07
CA SER A 264 24.00 -13.71 -0.94
C SER A 264 24.20 -12.63 -2.00
N MET A 265 23.13 -12.02 -2.50
CA MET A 265 23.18 -10.99 -3.54
C MET A 265 23.22 -9.57 -2.99
N ASP A 266 22.52 -9.32 -1.88
CA ASP A 266 22.32 -7.99 -1.31
C ASP A 266 22.54 -7.99 0.21
N ALA A 267 23.77 -8.32 0.60
CA ALA A 267 24.15 -8.41 2.01
C ALA A 267 23.97 -7.08 2.77
N GLU A 268 23.94 -5.93 2.09
CA GLU A 268 23.76 -4.64 2.73
C GLU A 268 22.33 -4.46 3.24
N VAL A 269 21.32 -4.63 2.38
CA VAL A 269 19.92 -4.55 2.83
C VAL A 269 19.57 -5.71 3.75
N PHE A 270 20.12 -6.91 3.51
CA PHE A 270 19.92 -8.05 4.40
C PHE A 270 20.36 -7.75 5.85
N ASN A 271 21.57 -7.19 6.02
CA ASN A 271 22.07 -6.84 7.35
C ASN A 271 21.29 -5.66 7.95
N LEU A 272 20.86 -4.71 7.13
CA LEU A 272 20.07 -3.57 7.57
C LEU A 272 18.71 -4.02 8.13
N LEU A 273 18.00 -4.89 7.40
CA LEU A 273 16.68 -5.41 7.78
C LEU A 273 16.74 -6.33 9.01
N LYS A 274 17.86 -7.01 9.24
CA LYS A 274 18.07 -7.85 10.43
C LYS A 274 18.57 -7.10 11.65
N ASN A 275 18.78 -5.78 11.56
CA ASN A 275 19.19 -4.99 12.72
C ASN A 275 18.03 -4.87 13.71
N SER A 276 18.16 -5.55 14.85
CA SER A 276 17.15 -5.61 15.91
C SER A 276 16.89 -4.28 16.62
N GLU A 277 17.74 -3.27 16.39
CA GLU A 277 17.52 -1.90 16.85
C GLU A 277 16.22 -1.31 16.28
N TYR A 278 15.89 -1.61 15.04
CA TYR A 278 14.76 -1.01 14.35
C TYR A 278 13.44 -1.73 14.55
N LYS A 279 13.47 -2.93 15.16
CA LYS A 279 12.26 -3.73 15.44
C LYS A 279 11.41 -3.95 14.18
N LEU A 280 12.07 -4.26 13.08
CA LEU A 280 11.39 -4.67 11.85
C LEU A 280 10.74 -6.04 12.05
N PRO A 281 9.64 -6.32 11.33
CA PRO A 281 8.99 -7.63 11.32
C PRO A 281 9.98 -8.75 11.05
N THR A 282 9.84 -9.86 11.78
CA THR A 282 10.63 -11.08 11.60
C THR A 282 9.78 -12.30 11.24
N VAL A 283 8.46 -12.16 11.35
CA VAL A 283 7.44 -13.12 10.93
C VAL A 283 6.61 -12.45 9.83
N LEU A 284 6.32 -13.19 8.76
CA LEU A 284 5.45 -12.72 7.69
C LEU A 284 4.00 -12.57 8.23
N PRO A 285 3.35 -11.40 8.06
CA PRO A 285 1.93 -11.28 8.35
C PRO A 285 1.08 -12.28 7.57
N ASP A 286 0.07 -12.85 8.21
CA ASP A 286 -0.85 -13.82 7.61
C ASP A 286 -2.33 -13.37 7.68
N GLY A 287 -2.59 -12.17 8.21
CA GLY A 287 -3.92 -11.60 8.34
C GLY A 287 -4.73 -12.15 9.51
N SER A 288 -4.11 -12.86 10.44
CA SER A 288 -4.78 -13.51 11.56
C SER A 288 -4.46 -12.92 12.95
N TYR A 289 -3.93 -11.69 13.02
CA TYR A 289 -3.55 -11.00 14.26
C TYR A 289 -4.38 -11.41 15.49
N ARG A 290 -3.75 -12.16 16.40
CA ARG A 290 -4.29 -12.69 17.66
C ARG A 290 -5.51 -13.62 17.52
N ARG A 291 -5.52 -14.49 16.51
CA ARG A 291 -6.55 -15.51 16.29
C ARG A 291 -6.02 -16.94 16.35
#